data_AF-A0AAE3WBH4-F1
#
_entry.id   AF-A0AAE3WBH4-F1
#
_cell.length_a   1.000
_cell.length_b   1.000
_cell.length_c   1.000
_cell.angle_alpha   90.00
_cell.angle_beta   90.00
_cell.angle_gamma   90.00
#
_symmetry.space_group_name_H-M   'P 1'
#
loop_
_entity.id
_entity.type
_entity.pdbx_description
1 polymer ?
#
loop_
_entity_poly.entity_id
_entity_poly.type
_entity_poly.pdbx_seq_one_letter_code
_entity_poly.pdbx_strand_id
1 'polypeptide(L)'
;MAPHLDSDLRFTFVGKPCDVAALRALAAEDPRIGASIPYMLSFFCAGVPSQAGGEAVLTALGTDLQSTESFRYRGNGWPGRATASLKDGTERSMTYHESWGTILSDHAQLRCKICADGTGKAADLVCADAWHCDDKGYPLFEESEGVSLVMARTETGAAIMREAEDAGQIELAPFNLEDLKSIQPGQLGRRRALLARLAGLRLLGRPVPRYRGLHIFAAARRNSFAKNLRNFVGMLRRGLTGRLD
;
A
#
# COMPACT_ATOMS: atom_id res chain seq x y z
N MET A 1 21.46 -2.96 -9.98
CA MET A 1 21.83 -3.83 -8.84
C MET A 1 23.26 -4.34 -8.92
N ALA A 2 23.74 -4.85 -10.06
CA ALA A 2 25.11 -5.40 -10.17
C ALA A 2 26.22 -4.53 -9.53
N PRO A 3 26.30 -3.20 -9.77
CA PRO A 3 27.35 -2.37 -9.16
C PRO A 3 27.27 -2.27 -7.63
N HIS A 4 26.08 -2.45 -7.05
CA HIS A 4 25.86 -2.40 -5.61
C HIS A 4 26.11 -3.77 -4.95
N LEU A 5 25.89 -4.87 -5.67
CA LEU A 5 26.12 -6.23 -5.18
C LEU A 5 27.59 -6.63 -5.17
N ASP A 6 28.40 -5.97 -5.99
CA ASP A 6 29.85 -6.18 -6.05
C ASP A 6 30.60 -5.22 -5.11
N SER A 7 29.88 -4.46 -4.27
CA SER A 7 30.45 -3.57 -3.26
C SER A 7 30.38 -4.18 -1.86
N ASP A 8 31.26 -3.76 -0.96
CA ASP A 8 31.23 -4.16 0.46
C ASP A 8 30.17 -3.39 1.28
N LEU A 9 29.30 -2.62 0.62
CA LEU A 9 28.29 -1.81 1.29
C LEU A 9 27.07 -2.65 1.68
N ARG A 10 26.53 -2.36 2.86
CA ARG A 10 25.25 -2.90 3.33
C ARG A 10 24.19 -1.82 3.25
N PHE A 11 23.02 -2.20 2.76
CA PHE A 11 21.88 -1.32 2.53
C PHE A 11 20.68 -1.77 3.34
N THR A 12 19.88 -0.79 3.74
CA THR A 12 18.52 -1.03 4.22
C THR A 12 17.57 -0.74 3.07
N PHE A 13 16.65 -1.66 2.78
CA PHE A 13 15.61 -1.44 1.78
C PHE A 13 14.32 -1.00 2.46
N VAL A 14 13.73 0.09 1.98
CA VAL A 14 12.39 0.53 2.37
C VAL A 14 11.55 0.66 1.12
N GLY A 15 10.46 -0.11 1.02
CA GLY A 15 9.63 -0.11 -0.17
C GLY A 15 8.24 -0.70 0.01
N LYS A 16 7.48 -0.74 -1.08
CA LYS A 16 6.11 -1.29 -1.06
C LYS A 16 6.18 -2.79 -0.73
N PRO A 17 5.11 -3.38 -0.17
CA PRO A 17 5.07 -4.81 0.12
C PRO A 17 5.42 -5.69 -1.08
N CYS A 18 5.01 -5.27 -2.29
CA CYS A 18 5.34 -5.97 -3.51
C CYS A 18 6.81 -5.87 -3.94
N ASP A 19 7.49 -4.78 -3.59
CA ASP A 19 8.92 -4.59 -3.89
C ASP A 19 9.75 -5.47 -2.96
N VAL A 20 9.40 -5.50 -1.68
CA VAL A 20 10.03 -6.41 -0.70
C VAL A 20 9.81 -7.87 -1.10
N ALA A 21 8.59 -8.24 -1.51
CA ALA A 21 8.32 -9.60 -1.99
C ALA A 21 9.17 -9.96 -3.22
N ALA A 22 9.38 -9.02 -4.14
CA ALA A 22 10.27 -9.21 -5.29
C ALA A 22 11.73 -9.36 -4.85
N LEU A 23 12.18 -8.52 -3.91
CA LEU A 23 13.55 -8.55 -3.41
C LEU A 23 13.86 -9.84 -2.65
N ARG A 24 12.91 -10.35 -1.86
CA ARG A 24 13.01 -11.67 -1.20
C ARG A 24 13.07 -12.82 -2.21
N ALA A 25 12.29 -12.74 -3.29
CA ALA A 25 12.35 -13.74 -4.36
C ALA A 25 13.72 -13.73 -5.05
N LEU A 26 14.24 -12.54 -5.37
CA LEU A 26 15.58 -12.40 -5.94
C LEU A 26 16.66 -12.89 -4.98
N ALA A 27 16.56 -12.60 -3.68
CA ALA A 27 17.53 -13.07 -2.69
C ALA A 27 17.54 -14.59 -2.49
N ALA A 28 16.45 -15.28 -2.84
CA ALA A 28 16.42 -16.74 -2.89
C ALA A 28 17.16 -17.32 -4.11
N GLU A 29 17.34 -16.52 -5.16
CA GLU A 29 18.08 -16.88 -6.38
C GLU A 29 19.55 -16.44 -6.32
N ASP A 30 19.83 -15.26 -5.75
CA ASP A 30 21.17 -14.71 -5.54
C ASP A 30 21.39 -14.30 -4.06
N PRO A 31 22.10 -15.13 -3.27
CA PRO A 31 22.34 -14.88 -1.85
C PRO A 31 23.08 -13.57 -1.55
N ARG A 32 23.81 -12.99 -2.52
CA ARG A 32 24.50 -11.71 -2.35
C ARG A 32 23.52 -10.58 -2.05
N ILE A 33 22.28 -10.68 -2.52
CA ILE A 33 21.22 -9.71 -2.25
C ILE A 33 20.87 -9.72 -0.77
N GLY A 34 20.72 -10.90 -0.15
CA GLY A 34 20.45 -11.01 1.28
C GLY A 34 21.61 -10.52 2.15
N ALA A 35 22.84 -10.74 1.70
CA ALA A 35 24.04 -10.24 2.38
C ALA A 35 24.16 -8.70 2.30
N SER A 36 23.91 -8.14 1.12
CA SER A 36 23.98 -6.70 0.85
C SER A 36 22.78 -5.94 1.41
N ILE A 37 21.60 -6.57 1.46
CA ILE A 37 20.35 -5.98 1.92
C ILE A 37 19.76 -6.83 3.07
N PRO A 38 20.40 -6.82 4.24
CA PRO A 38 20.00 -7.63 5.40
C PRO A 38 18.68 -7.17 6.03
N TYR A 39 18.28 -5.91 5.82
CA TYR A 39 17.10 -5.30 6.43
C TYR A 39 16.12 -4.85 5.35
N MET A 40 14.93 -5.45 5.32
CA MET A 40 13.89 -5.14 4.34
C MET A 40 12.63 -4.66 5.04
N LEU A 41 12.40 -3.35 5.06
CA LEU A 41 11.28 -2.70 5.72
C LEU A 41 10.19 -2.36 4.71
N SER A 42 8.95 -2.31 5.18
CA SER A 42 7.81 -1.95 4.34
C SER A 42 6.78 -1.13 5.09
N PHE A 43 5.71 -0.78 4.40
CA PHE A 43 4.57 -0.09 4.95
C PHE A 43 3.26 -0.63 4.38
N PHE A 44 2.14 -0.37 5.05
CA PHE A 44 0.83 -0.73 4.52
C PHE A 44 0.56 0.06 3.24
N CYS A 45 0.29 -0.66 2.15
CA CYS A 45 0.14 -0.06 0.83
C CYS A 45 -1.32 -0.15 0.37
N ALA A 46 -1.92 1.00 0.09
CA ALA A 46 -3.27 1.11 -0.47
C ALA A 46 -3.29 1.01 -2.01
N GLY A 47 -2.13 0.89 -2.65
CA GLY A 47 -1.96 0.82 -4.10
C GLY A 47 -1.20 2.03 -4.65
N VAL A 48 -0.88 1.95 -5.94
CA VAL A 48 -0.15 3.01 -6.65
C VAL A 48 -1.08 3.53 -7.75
N PRO A 49 -1.47 4.82 -7.73
CA PRO A 49 -2.22 5.44 -8.82
C PRO A 49 -1.31 5.63 -10.04
N SER A 50 -1.90 5.65 -11.23
CA SER A 50 -1.18 6.04 -12.44
C SER A 50 -0.88 7.55 -12.48
N GLN A 51 0.00 7.97 -13.38
CA GLN A 51 0.27 9.39 -13.63
C GLN A 51 -1.02 10.14 -13.99
N ALA A 52 -1.88 9.55 -14.83
CA ALA A 52 -3.19 10.09 -15.16
C ALA A 52 -4.08 10.33 -13.92
N GLY A 53 -3.92 9.54 -12.85
CA GLY A 53 -4.59 9.79 -11.58
C GLY A 53 -4.08 11.04 -10.88
N GLY A 54 -2.76 11.29 -10.92
CA GLY A 54 -2.17 12.54 -10.43
C GLY A 54 -2.65 13.74 -11.22
N GLU A 55 -2.63 13.66 -12.56
CA GLU A 55 -3.16 14.70 -13.45
C GLU A 55 -4.64 14.98 -13.20
N ALA A 56 -5.46 13.95 -12.96
CA ALA A 56 -6.87 14.13 -12.61
C ALA A 56 -7.07 14.88 -11.29
N VAL A 57 -6.19 14.67 -10.29
CA VAL A 57 -6.22 15.46 -9.04
C VAL A 57 -5.82 16.92 -9.30
N LEU A 58 -4.80 17.17 -10.13
CA LEU A 58 -4.42 18.53 -10.51
C LEU A 58 -5.58 19.27 -11.20
N THR A 59 -6.23 18.62 -12.17
CA THR A 59 -7.42 19.17 -12.83
C THR A 59 -8.52 19.48 -11.82
N ALA A 60 -8.78 18.58 -10.87
CA ALA A 60 -9.78 18.80 -9.82
C ALA A 60 -9.40 19.95 -8.85
N LEU A 61 -8.11 20.26 -8.70
CA LEU A 61 -7.60 21.42 -7.97
C LEU A 61 -7.62 22.72 -8.79
N GLY A 62 -8.05 22.67 -10.06
CA GLY A 62 -8.05 23.82 -10.96
C GLY A 62 -6.65 24.20 -11.45
N THR A 63 -5.73 23.23 -11.58
CA THR A 63 -4.38 23.42 -12.13
C THR A 63 -4.00 22.30 -13.10
N ASP A 64 -2.79 22.33 -13.63
CA ASP A 64 -2.24 21.32 -14.55
C ASP A 64 -0.74 21.08 -14.30
N LEU A 65 -0.14 20.13 -15.03
CA LEU A 65 1.29 19.83 -14.92
C LEU A 65 2.20 21.00 -15.31
N GLN A 66 1.76 21.88 -16.21
CA GLN A 66 2.59 22.98 -16.68
C GLN A 66 2.67 24.11 -15.66
N SER A 67 1.60 24.32 -14.93
CA SER A 67 1.45 25.38 -13.92
C SER A 67 1.88 24.92 -12.52
N THR A 68 1.96 23.61 -12.29
CA THR A 68 2.39 23.02 -11.02
C THR A 68 3.92 22.94 -10.94
N GLU A 69 4.50 23.45 -9.86
CA GLU A 69 5.93 23.29 -9.54
C GLU A 69 6.19 21.98 -8.79
N SER A 70 5.36 21.69 -7.80
CA SER A 70 5.45 20.45 -7.03
C SER A 70 4.07 19.95 -6.58
N PHE A 71 3.96 18.63 -6.42
CA PHE A 71 2.72 18.01 -5.96
C PHE A 71 3.01 17.00 -4.85
N ARG A 72 2.19 17.08 -3.79
CA ARG A 72 2.21 16.18 -2.65
C ARG A 72 0.87 15.46 -2.59
N TYR A 73 0.89 14.13 -2.72
CA TYR A 73 -0.31 13.30 -2.60
C TYR A 73 -0.95 13.35 -1.20
N ARG A 74 -0.13 13.57 -0.18
CA ARG A 74 -0.50 13.59 1.24
C ARG A 74 0.63 14.19 2.09
N GLY A 75 0.32 14.98 3.11
CA GLY A 75 1.26 15.40 4.16
C GLY A 75 0.90 16.74 4.81
N ASN A 76 1.81 17.26 5.64
CA ASN A 76 1.59 18.42 6.54
C ASN A 76 0.45 18.20 7.53
N GLY A 77 0.39 16.99 8.09
CA GLY A 77 -0.69 16.52 8.92
C GLY A 77 -0.86 15.00 8.82
N TRP A 78 -1.85 14.46 9.53
CA TRP A 78 -2.19 13.05 9.50
C TRP A 78 -3.73 12.90 9.48
N PRO A 79 -4.33 12.60 8.30
CA PRO A 79 -3.68 12.25 7.04
C PRO A 79 -2.95 13.41 6.36
N GLY A 80 -3.29 14.66 6.58
CA GLY A 80 -2.81 15.77 5.78
C GLY A 80 -3.58 15.92 4.48
N ARG A 81 -3.13 16.85 3.63
CA ARG A 81 -3.82 17.25 2.40
C ARG A 81 -3.04 16.88 1.16
N ALA A 82 -3.77 16.60 0.07
CA ALA A 82 -3.19 16.57 -1.27
C ALA A 82 -3.01 18.01 -1.73
N THR A 83 -1.78 18.43 -2.02
CA THR A 83 -1.43 19.84 -2.24
C THR A 83 -0.58 20.00 -3.49
N ALA A 84 -0.98 20.92 -4.37
CA ALA A 84 -0.21 21.40 -5.50
C ALA A 84 0.33 22.79 -5.18
N SER A 85 1.65 22.96 -5.23
CA SER A 85 2.31 24.27 -5.18
C SER A 85 2.58 24.70 -6.62
N LEU A 86 2.08 25.88 -7.01
CA LEU A 86 2.12 26.41 -8.36
C LEU A 86 3.35 27.28 -8.58
N LYS A 87 3.75 27.45 -9.84
CA LYS A 87 4.90 28.27 -10.24
C LYS A 87 4.74 29.77 -9.92
N ASP A 88 3.51 30.22 -9.68
CA ASP A 88 3.21 31.60 -9.24
C ASP A 88 3.33 31.78 -7.71
N GLY A 89 3.72 30.72 -6.99
CA GLY A 89 3.85 30.71 -5.53
C GLY A 89 2.56 30.42 -4.77
N THR A 90 1.42 30.24 -5.45
CA THR A 90 0.16 29.89 -4.79
C THR A 90 0.03 28.38 -4.53
N GLU A 91 -0.82 28.01 -3.59
CA GLU A 91 -1.14 26.60 -3.31
C GLU A 91 -2.62 26.28 -3.51
N ARG A 92 -2.88 25.08 -4.01
CA ARG A 92 -4.22 24.49 -4.09
C ARG A 92 -4.20 23.14 -3.38
N SER A 93 -5.19 22.86 -2.56
CA SER A 93 -5.25 21.58 -1.84
C SER A 93 -6.66 21.04 -1.66
N MET A 94 -6.75 19.72 -1.51
CA MET A 94 -7.98 19.00 -1.17
C MET A 94 -7.71 17.98 -0.06
N THR A 95 -8.78 17.52 0.60
CA THR A 95 -8.67 16.52 1.67
C THR A 95 -8.16 15.18 1.12
N TYR A 96 -7.67 14.33 2.03
CA TYR A 96 -7.28 12.96 1.67
C TYR A 96 -8.46 12.15 1.09
N HIS A 97 -9.68 12.36 1.59
CA HIS A 97 -10.86 11.66 1.08
C HIS A 97 -11.22 12.11 -0.35
N GLU A 98 -11.22 13.42 -0.62
CA GLU A 98 -11.50 13.95 -1.97
C GLU A 98 -10.46 13.48 -2.99
N SER A 99 -9.18 13.45 -2.61
CA SER A 99 -8.12 12.99 -3.51
C SER A 99 -8.10 11.46 -3.64
N TRP A 100 -7.83 10.73 -2.56
CA TRP A 100 -7.65 9.29 -2.61
C TRP A 100 -8.97 8.52 -2.76
N GLY A 101 -9.97 8.88 -1.95
CA GLY A 101 -11.27 8.20 -1.89
C GLY A 101 -12.06 8.34 -3.18
N THR A 102 -11.98 9.51 -3.83
CA THR A 102 -12.82 9.82 -5.00
C THR A 102 -12.07 9.73 -6.34
N ILE A 103 -10.79 10.10 -6.39
CA ILE A 103 -10.04 10.19 -7.66
C ILE A 103 -8.99 9.07 -7.75
N LEU A 104 -7.95 9.10 -6.92
CA LEU A 104 -6.74 8.28 -7.12
C LEU A 104 -7.01 6.77 -7.05
N SER A 105 -7.94 6.34 -6.19
CA SER A 105 -8.24 4.91 -6.02
C SER A 105 -8.80 4.26 -7.29
N ASP A 106 -9.49 5.01 -8.15
CA ASP A 106 -10.00 4.52 -9.44
C ASP A 106 -8.88 4.35 -10.47
N HIS A 107 -7.85 5.18 -10.36
CA HIS A 107 -6.63 5.16 -11.18
C HIS A 107 -5.55 4.19 -10.64
N ALA A 108 -5.86 3.40 -9.60
CA ALA A 108 -4.93 2.39 -9.10
C ALA A 108 -4.61 1.35 -10.18
N GLN A 109 -3.33 1.00 -10.34
CA GLN A 109 -2.85 0.03 -11.33
C GLN A 109 -3.51 -1.34 -11.17
N LEU A 110 -3.68 -2.09 -12.28
CA LEU A 110 -4.24 -3.45 -12.25
C LEU A 110 -3.52 -4.35 -11.24
N ARG A 111 -2.18 -4.30 -11.21
CA ARG A 111 -1.35 -5.04 -10.27
C ARG A 111 -1.76 -4.82 -8.81
N CYS A 112 -2.17 -3.60 -8.45
CA CYS A 112 -2.67 -3.28 -7.10
C CYS A 112 -4.07 -3.87 -6.84
N LYS A 113 -4.90 -4.03 -7.88
CA LYS A 113 -6.26 -4.63 -7.77
C LYS A 113 -6.21 -6.14 -7.56
N ILE A 114 -5.15 -6.80 -8.04
CA ILE A 114 -4.88 -8.24 -7.88
C ILE A 114 -3.73 -8.53 -6.89
N CYS A 115 -3.30 -7.54 -6.11
CA CYS A 115 -2.26 -7.72 -5.11
C CYS A 115 -2.79 -8.59 -3.97
N ALA A 116 -1.99 -9.58 -3.57
CA ALA A 116 -2.31 -10.39 -2.40
C ALA A 116 -1.87 -9.72 -1.10
N ASP A 117 -0.81 -8.93 -1.09
CA ASP A 117 -0.20 -8.42 0.12
C ASP A 117 -0.07 -6.90 0.10
N GLY A 118 -0.97 -6.23 0.81
CA GLY A 118 -0.86 -4.80 1.10
C GLY A 118 -0.31 -4.51 2.51
N THR A 119 0.12 -5.54 3.24
CA THR A 119 0.49 -5.45 4.67
C THR A 119 1.95 -5.80 4.96
N GLY A 120 2.77 -6.00 3.92
CA GLY A 120 4.21 -6.24 4.04
C GLY A 120 4.55 -7.59 4.70
N LYS A 121 3.90 -8.69 4.33
CA LYS A 121 4.14 -10.01 4.94
C LYS A 121 5.57 -10.55 4.70
N ALA A 122 6.26 -10.06 3.66
CA ALA A 122 7.62 -10.48 3.30
C ALA A 122 8.73 -9.59 3.91
N ALA A 123 8.35 -8.49 4.56
CA ALA A 123 9.28 -7.56 5.21
C ALA A 123 9.72 -8.08 6.57
N ASP A 124 10.78 -7.50 7.13
CA ASP A 124 11.22 -7.70 8.51
C ASP A 124 10.38 -6.87 9.49
N LEU A 125 10.19 -5.60 9.15
CA LEU A 125 9.43 -4.62 9.93
C LEU A 125 8.47 -3.86 9.01
N VAL A 126 7.24 -3.63 9.47
CA VAL A 126 6.23 -2.91 8.71
C VAL A 126 5.64 -1.79 9.55
N CYS A 127 5.53 -0.60 8.95
CA CYS A 127 4.80 0.53 9.54
C CYS A 127 3.44 0.73 8.85
N ALA A 128 2.46 1.25 9.57
CA ALA A 128 1.15 1.60 9.02
C ALA A 128 0.55 2.79 9.76
N ASP A 129 -0.37 3.51 9.12
CA ASP A 129 -1.17 4.52 9.80
C ASP A 129 -2.11 3.84 10.82
N ALA A 130 -2.03 4.28 12.09
CA ALA A 130 -2.88 3.86 13.19
C ALA A 130 -4.22 4.62 13.24
N TRP A 131 -4.95 4.72 12.12
CA TRP A 131 -6.16 5.58 12.01
C TRP A 131 -7.08 5.52 13.24
N HIS A 132 -7.47 6.69 13.76
CA HIS A 132 -8.57 6.75 14.72
C HIS A 132 -9.85 6.23 14.06
N CYS A 133 -10.71 5.56 14.81
CA CYS A 133 -12.01 5.12 14.31
C CYS A 133 -13.12 6.02 14.85
N ASP A 134 -14.15 6.26 14.05
CA ASP A 134 -15.42 6.81 14.52
C ASP A 134 -16.19 5.78 15.37
N ASP A 135 -17.30 6.21 15.98
CA ASP A 135 -18.19 5.35 16.78
C ASP A 135 -18.74 4.13 16.01
N LYS A 136 -18.61 4.11 14.68
CA LYS A 136 -19.05 3.03 13.78
C LYS A 136 -17.89 2.12 13.35
N GLY A 137 -16.68 2.34 13.87
CA GLY A 137 -15.49 1.53 13.57
C GLY A 137 -14.89 1.82 12.18
N TYR A 138 -15.13 2.99 11.60
CA TYR A 138 -14.51 3.44 10.36
C TYR A 138 -13.37 4.43 10.60
N PRO A 139 -12.27 4.35 9.85
CA PRO A 139 -11.16 5.30 9.97
C PRO A 139 -11.62 6.75 9.77
N LEU A 140 -11.36 7.59 10.77
CA LEU A 140 -11.41 9.04 10.67
C LEU A 140 -10.17 9.51 9.91
N PHE A 141 -10.39 10.39 8.95
CA PHE A 141 -9.35 11.02 8.14
C PHE A 141 -9.22 12.51 8.50
N GLU A 142 -9.44 12.84 9.77
CA GLU A 142 -9.30 14.18 10.33
C GLU A 142 -7.88 14.39 10.87
N GLU A 143 -7.40 15.63 10.80
CA GLU A 143 -6.03 15.98 11.23
C GLU A 143 -5.83 15.78 12.73
N SER A 144 -4.80 15.02 13.09
CA SER A 144 -4.43 14.74 14.48
C SER A 144 -2.92 14.49 14.63
N GLU A 145 -2.44 14.38 15.87
CA GLU A 145 -1.07 13.90 16.12
C GLU A 145 -0.95 12.45 15.61
N GLY A 146 -0.04 12.25 14.66
CA GLY A 146 0.07 10.99 13.94
C GLY A 146 0.72 9.89 14.78
N VAL A 147 0.05 8.74 14.88
CA VAL A 147 0.63 7.52 15.45
C VAL A 147 0.80 6.48 14.34
N SER A 148 1.95 5.79 14.36
CA SER A 148 2.22 4.67 13.46
C SER A 148 2.05 3.35 14.20
N LEU A 149 1.32 2.42 13.58
CA LEU A 149 1.42 1.01 13.93
C LEU A 149 2.76 0.49 13.43
N VAL A 150 3.49 -0.21 14.29
CA VAL A 150 4.68 -0.96 13.92
C VAL A 150 4.46 -2.45 14.15
N MET A 151 4.87 -3.27 13.20
CA MET A 151 4.71 -4.71 13.25
C MET A 151 5.97 -5.42 12.78
N ALA A 152 6.64 -6.09 13.71
CA ALA A 152 7.71 -7.02 13.39
C ALA A 152 7.14 -8.31 12.77
N ARG A 153 7.76 -8.76 11.68
CA ARG A 153 7.43 -10.01 10.96
C ARG A 153 8.49 -11.09 11.17
N THR A 154 9.71 -10.67 11.49
CA THR A 154 10.88 -11.52 11.72
C THR A 154 11.56 -11.14 13.03
N GLU A 155 12.43 -12.00 13.54
CA GLU A 155 13.28 -11.69 14.70
C GLU A 155 14.17 -10.48 14.44
N THR A 156 14.70 -10.35 13.22
CA THR A 156 15.45 -9.18 12.76
C THR A 156 14.62 -7.90 12.90
N GLY A 157 13.37 -7.90 12.44
CA GLY A 157 12.48 -6.75 12.60
C GLY A 157 12.19 -6.43 14.07
N ALA A 158 12.01 -7.46 14.90
CA ALA A 158 11.79 -7.28 16.33
C ALA A 158 13.03 -6.72 17.04
N ALA A 159 14.24 -7.10 16.61
CA ALA A 159 15.49 -6.55 17.11
C ALA A 159 15.63 -5.07 16.75
N ILE A 160 15.41 -4.69 15.48
CA ILE A 160 15.41 -3.29 15.04
C ILE A 160 14.46 -2.44 15.88
N MET A 161 13.24 -2.94 16.11
CA MET A 161 12.22 -2.23 16.88
C MET A 161 12.64 -2.00 18.34
N ARG A 162 13.22 -3.02 19.00
CA ARG A 162 13.72 -2.89 20.38
C ARG A 162 14.93 -1.98 20.47
N GLU A 163 15.89 -2.12 19.57
CA GLU A 163 17.10 -1.27 19.55
C GLU A 163 16.73 0.21 19.37
N ALA A 164 15.71 0.51 18.56
CA ALA A 164 15.22 1.88 18.39
C ALA A 164 14.53 2.42 19.65
N GLU A 165 13.78 1.60 20.38
CA GLU A 165 13.16 1.94 21.66
C GLU A 165 14.22 2.16 22.75
N ASP A 166 15.17 1.23 22.91
CA ASP A 166 16.27 1.29 23.87
C ASP A 166 17.16 2.53 23.63
N ALA A 167 17.33 2.94 22.37
CA ALA A 167 18.05 4.15 21.98
C ALA A 167 17.22 5.45 22.13
N GLY A 168 16.00 5.37 22.65
CA GLY A 168 15.09 6.52 22.84
C GLY A 168 14.65 7.20 21.55
N GLN A 169 14.72 6.51 20.40
CA GLN A 169 14.33 7.06 19.10
C GLN A 169 12.83 6.95 18.84
N ILE A 170 12.17 5.99 19.48
CA ILE A 170 10.72 5.77 19.41
C ILE A 170 10.18 5.40 20.79
N GLU A 171 8.90 5.67 21.00
CA GLU A 171 8.13 5.15 22.13
C GLU A 171 7.13 4.12 21.61
N LEU A 172 7.03 2.96 22.25
CA LEU A 172 6.12 1.90 21.86
C LEU A 172 5.03 1.71 22.91
N ALA A 173 3.80 1.51 22.42
CA ALA A 173 2.67 1.10 23.22
C ALA A 173 2.09 -0.21 22.65
N PRO A 174 1.54 -1.09 23.50
CA PRO A 174 0.90 -2.31 23.04
C PRO A 174 -0.33 -1.98 22.18
N PHE A 175 -0.54 -2.77 21.12
CA PHE A 175 -1.68 -2.62 20.21
C PHE A 175 -2.45 -3.94 20.09
N ASN A 176 -3.79 -3.87 20.19
CA ASN A 176 -4.65 -5.03 20.02
C ASN A 176 -4.90 -5.31 18.53
N LEU A 177 -4.41 -6.46 18.06
CA LEU A 177 -4.52 -6.87 16.65
C LEU A 177 -5.97 -6.97 16.13
N GLU A 178 -6.94 -7.17 17.01
CA GLU A 178 -8.35 -7.25 16.60
C GLU A 178 -8.87 -5.90 16.05
N ASP A 179 -8.33 -4.79 16.56
CA ASP A 179 -8.72 -3.43 16.16
C ASP A 179 -8.22 -3.08 14.75
N LEU A 180 -7.18 -3.78 14.27
CA LEU A 180 -6.61 -3.59 12.92
C LEU A 180 -7.66 -3.77 11.82
N LYS A 181 -8.69 -4.59 12.06
CA LYS A 181 -9.77 -4.85 11.09
C LYS A 181 -10.61 -3.59 10.83
N SER A 182 -10.80 -2.78 11.86
CA SER A 182 -11.58 -1.53 11.82
C SER A 182 -10.74 -0.37 11.29
N ILE A 183 -9.45 -0.35 11.63
CA ILE A 183 -8.50 0.69 11.19
C ILE A 183 -8.11 0.49 9.71
N GLN A 184 -8.00 -0.76 9.23
CA GLN A 184 -7.52 -1.08 7.88
C GLN A 184 -8.53 -1.94 7.07
N PRO A 185 -9.81 -1.54 6.96
CA PRO A 185 -10.86 -2.35 6.33
C PRO A 185 -10.60 -2.55 4.83
N GLY A 186 -9.92 -1.60 4.19
CA GLY A 186 -9.48 -1.70 2.80
C GLY A 186 -8.53 -2.88 2.57
N GLN A 187 -7.59 -3.13 3.49
CA GLN A 187 -6.64 -4.25 3.38
C GLN A 187 -7.38 -5.59 3.50
N LEU A 188 -8.28 -5.70 4.49
CA LEU A 188 -9.11 -6.88 4.71
C LEU A 188 -10.02 -7.15 3.50
N GLY A 189 -10.73 -6.13 3.02
CA GLY A 189 -11.66 -6.23 1.90
C GLY A 189 -10.98 -6.68 0.61
N ARG A 190 -9.80 -6.13 0.30
CA ARG A 190 -9.01 -6.51 -0.89
C ARG A 190 -8.55 -7.96 -0.81
N ARG A 191 -8.05 -8.40 0.35
CA ARG A 191 -7.60 -9.79 0.56
C ARG A 191 -8.75 -10.78 0.36
N ARG A 192 -9.94 -10.46 0.88
CA ARG A 192 -11.14 -11.28 0.73
C ARG A 192 -11.67 -11.31 -0.71
N ALA A 193 -11.60 -10.20 -1.43
CA ALA A 193 -12.08 -10.10 -2.81
C ALA A 193 -11.11 -10.68 -3.87
N LEU A 194 -9.86 -10.96 -3.48
CA LEU A 194 -8.79 -11.31 -4.42
C LEU A 194 -9.11 -12.53 -5.29
N LEU A 195 -9.62 -13.61 -4.71
CA LEU A 195 -9.92 -14.83 -5.46
C LEU A 195 -10.88 -14.56 -6.62
N ALA A 196 -11.93 -13.79 -6.36
CA ALA A 196 -12.92 -13.42 -7.36
C ALA A 196 -12.31 -12.57 -8.49
N ARG A 197 -11.42 -11.64 -8.15
CA ARG A 197 -10.69 -10.82 -9.13
C ARG A 197 -9.75 -11.66 -9.99
N LEU A 198 -9.02 -12.59 -9.38
CA LEU A 198 -8.14 -13.52 -10.11
C LEU A 198 -8.93 -14.44 -11.04
N ALA A 199 -10.08 -14.94 -10.60
CA ALA A 199 -10.96 -15.76 -11.43
C ALA A 199 -11.48 -14.98 -12.66
N GLY A 200 -11.91 -13.72 -12.47
CA GLY A 200 -12.34 -12.87 -13.58
C GLY A 200 -11.21 -12.58 -14.57
N LEU A 201 -10.01 -12.27 -14.07
CA LEU A 201 -8.84 -12.02 -14.91
C LEU A 201 -8.44 -13.27 -15.71
N ARG A 202 -8.54 -14.46 -15.10
CA ARG A 202 -8.27 -15.74 -15.76
C ARG A 202 -9.31 -16.06 -16.85
N LEU A 203 -10.59 -15.74 -16.63
CA LEU A 203 -11.63 -15.93 -17.63
C LEU A 203 -11.42 -15.05 -18.87
N LEU A 204 -10.84 -13.86 -18.68
CA LEU A 204 -10.43 -12.96 -19.78
C LEU A 204 -9.15 -13.43 -20.51
N GLY A 205 -8.60 -14.61 -20.18
CA GLY A 205 -7.37 -15.13 -20.78
C GLY A 205 -6.10 -14.35 -20.39
N ARG A 206 -6.15 -13.51 -19.34
CA ARG A 206 -5.01 -12.69 -18.92
C ARG A 206 -4.11 -13.45 -17.93
N PRO A 207 -2.80 -13.16 -17.90
CA PRO A 207 -1.89 -13.76 -16.92
C PRO A 207 -2.30 -13.45 -15.49
N VAL A 208 -2.20 -14.45 -14.61
CA VAL A 208 -2.48 -14.32 -13.17
C VAL A 208 -1.27 -14.76 -12.33
N PRO A 209 -0.88 -14.01 -11.28
CA PRO A 209 0.20 -14.43 -10.39
C PRO A 209 -0.12 -15.73 -9.66
N ARG A 210 0.91 -16.54 -9.40
CA ARG A 210 0.81 -17.73 -8.56
C ARG A 210 1.13 -17.38 -7.12
N TYR A 211 0.11 -17.22 -6.30
CA TYR A 211 0.26 -16.98 -4.86
C TYR A 211 0.27 -18.29 -4.07
N ARG A 212 1.26 -18.47 -3.18
CA ARG A 212 1.40 -19.63 -2.27
C ARG A 212 1.45 -19.16 -0.82
N GLY A 213 0.94 -19.97 0.12
CA GLY A 213 1.01 -19.66 1.57
C GLY A 213 0.18 -18.45 2.03
N LEU A 214 -0.70 -17.92 1.16
CA LEU A 214 -1.48 -16.72 1.44
C LEU A 214 -2.95 -17.01 1.79
N HIS A 215 -3.35 -18.27 1.94
CA HIS A 215 -4.71 -18.65 2.39
C HIS A 215 -5.84 -17.90 1.64
N ILE A 216 -5.66 -17.63 0.34
CA ILE A 216 -6.56 -16.79 -0.46
C ILE A 216 -7.97 -17.37 -0.50
N PHE A 217 -8.09 -18.69 -0.60
CA PHE A 217 -9.37 -19.38 -0.57
C PHE A 217 -10.09 -19.22 0.77
N ALA A 218 -9.37 -19.40 1.88
CA ALA A 218 -9.93 -19.20 3.22
C ALA A 218 -10.37 -17.75 3.45
N ALA A 219 -9.60 -16.77 2.95
CA ALA A 219 -9.98 -15.36 2.98
C ALA A 219 -11.25 -15.10 2.15
N ALA A 220 -11.35 -15.65 0.94
CA ALA A 220 -12.50 -15.47 0.06
C ALA A 220 -13.81 -16.05 0.64
N ARG A 221 -13.72 -17.15 1.39
CA ARG A 221 -14.87 -17.73 2.13
C ARG A 221 -15.41 -16.84 3.24
N ARG A 222 -14.59 -15.92 3.77
CA ARG A 222 -15.02 -14.90 4.75
C ARG A 222 -15.65 -13.66 4.11
N ASN A 223 -15.81 -13.64 2.79
CA ASN A 223 -16.53 -12.59 2.07
C ASN A 223 -17.95 -13.06 1.74
N SER A 224 -18.89 -12.12 1.60
CA SER A 224 -20.23 -12.50 1.12
C SER A 224 -20.19 -12.90 -0.35
N PHE A 225 -21.09 -13.82 -0.73
CA PHE A 225 -21.24 -14.26 -2.11
C PHE A 225 -21.45 -13.08 -3.07
N ALA A 226 -22.37 -12.16 -2.72
CA ALA A 226 -22.65 -10.96 -3.51
C ALA A 226 -21.41 -10.07 -3.70
N LYS A 227 -20.56 -9.91 -2.67
CA LYS A 227 -19.30 -9.14 -2.79
C LYS A 227 -18.30 -9.83 -3.70
N ASN A 228 -18.19 -11.17 -3.63
CA ASN A 228 -17.33 -11.93 -4.54
C ASN A 228 -17.82 -11.81 -5.98
N LEU A 229 -19.11 -12.03 -6.24
CA LEU A 229 -19.70 -11.89 -7.57
C LEU A 229 -19.49 -10.48 -8.14
N ARG A 230 -19.72 -9.43 -7.35
CA ARG A 230 -19.46 -8.04 -7.76
C ARG A 230 -18.01 -7.80 -8.16
N ASN A 231 -17.05 -8.36 -7.41
CA ASN A 231 -15.63 -8.21 -7.73
C ASN A 231 -15.23 -9.00 -8.97
N PHE A 232 -15.81 -10.19 -9.17
CA PHE A 232 -15.63 -10.99 -10.37
C PHE A 232 -16.16 -10.26 -11.62
N VAL A 233 -17.44 -9.87 -11.62
CA VAL A 233 -18.07 -9.12 -12.72
C VAL A 233 -17.37 -7.78 -12.94
N GLY A 234 -16.98 -7.09 -11.87
CA GLY A 234 -16.22 -5.86 -11.97
C GLY A 234 -14.85 -6.04 -12.62
N MET A 235 -14.20 -7.21 -12.47
CA MET A 235 -12.97 -7.51 -13.19
C MET A 235 -13.24 -7.78 -14.67
N LEU A 236 -14.28 -8.56 -14.99
CA LEU A 236 -14.70 -8.81 -16.37
C LEU A 236 -15.01 -7.52 -17.12
N ARG A 237 -15.83 -6.65 -16.52
CA ARG A 237 -16.18 -5.35 -17.09
C ARG A 237 -14.94 -4.53 -17.40
N ARG A 238 -13.96 -4.47 -16.49
CA ARG A 238 -12.70 -3.73 -16.73
C ARG A 238 -11.94 -4.29 -17.93
N GLY A 239 -11.89 -5.61 -18.09
CA GLY A 239 -11.29 -6.24 -19.27
C GLY A 239 -11.99 -5.88 -20.56
N LEU A 240 -13.32 -5.99 -20.58
CA LEU A 240 -14.13 -5.74 -21.78
C LEU A 240 -14.16 -4.26 -22.18
N THR A 241 -13.94 -3.33 -21.24
CA THR A 241 -13.89 -1.89 -21.50
C THR A 241 -12.48 -1.33 -21.66
N GLY A 242 -11.44 -2.18 -21.80
CA GLY A 242 -10.05 -1.72 -21.98
C GLY A 242 -9.44 -1.00 -20.76
N ARG A 243 -9.95 -1.21 -19.55
CA ARG A 243 -9.47 -0.57 -18.29
C ARG A 243 -8.54 -1.47 -17.48
N LEU A 244 -7.88 -2.43 -18.14
CA LEU A 244 -6.87 -3.30 -17.51
C LEU A 244 -5.44 -2.83 -17.75
N ASP A 245 -5.25 -1.96 -18.74
CA ASP A 245 -3.96 -1.42 -19.15
C ASP A 245 -3.76 -0.01 -18.56
#